data_AF-A0A954FQ37-F1
#
_entry.id   AF-A0A954FQ37-F1
#
_cell.length_a   1.000
_cell.length_b   1.000
_cell.length_c   1.000
_cell.angle_alpha   90.00
_cell.angle_beta   90.00
_cell.angle_gamma   90.00
#
_symmetry.space_group_name_H-M   'P 1'
#
loop_
_entity.id
_entity.type
_entity.pdbx_description
1 polymer ?
#
loop_
_entity_poly.entity_id
_entity_poly.type
_entity_poly.pdbx_seq_one_letter_code
_entity_poly.pdbx_strand_id
1 'polypeptide(L)'
;MVFSVYLESFSEYPVLQQRIRFVLEQLPPDVQQDFLHDQRFGVTIDNYEPGTGWSFLMPTPGPPGNGSRCVVLRPKLASASEEFARYVIAHEFAHAFLRNGGWGEITDIEEAADAMAASWGFPRPKRNPL
;
A
#
# COMPACT_ATOMS: atom_id res chain seq x y z
N MET A 1 -11.63 15.97 -0.49
CA MET A 1 -10.98 15.05 0.47
C MET A 1 -9.53 14.89 0.04
N VAL A 2 -8.58 14.85 0.98
CA VAL A 2 -7.13 14.96 0.68
C VAL A 2 -6.60 13.79 -0.16
N PHE A 3 -7.19 12.59 -0.02
CA PHE A 3 -6.72 11.37 -0.69
C PHE A 3 -7.59 10.89 -1.87
N SER A 4 -8.50 11.72 -2.38
CA SER A 4 -9.45 11.30 -3.43
C SER A 4 -8.78 10.62 -4.62
N VAL A 5 -7.63 11.13 -5.07
CA VAL A 5 -6.89 10.60 -6.22
C VAL A 5 -6.44 9.14 -6.05
N TYR A 6 -6.17 8.68 -4.82
CA TYR A 6 -5.76 7.29 -4.55
C TYR A 6 -6.96 6.33 -4.40
N LEU A 7 -8.17 6.88 -4.25
CA LEU A 7 -9.37 6.12 -3.94
C LEU A 7 -10.26 5.89 -5.18
N GLU A 8 -10.04 6.61 -6.27
CA GLU A 8 -10.86 6.54 -7.50
C GLU A 8 -10.89 5.14 -8.10
N SER A 9 -9.74 4.46 -8.18
CA SER A 9 -9.59 3.09 -8.69
C SER A 9 -10.35 2.02 -7.89
N PHE A 10 -10.88 2.38 -6.72
CA PHE A 10 -11.60 1.48 -5.81
C PHE A 10 -13.08 1.82 -5.68
N SER A 11 -13.63 2.64 -6.57
CA SER A 11 -15.06 3.05 -6.53
C SER A 11 -16.04 1.86 -6.55
N GLU A 12 -15.70 0.77 -7.23
CA GLU A 12 -16.49 -0.47 -7.27
C GLU A 12 -16.28 -1.37 -6.02
N TYR A 13 -15.35 -1.01 -5.13
CA TYR A 13 -14.95 -1.78 -3.96
C TYR A 13 -15.07 -0.93 -2.68
N PRO A 14 -16.28 -0.52 -2.25
CA PRO A 14 -16.47 0.46 -1.19
C PRO A 14 -15.84 0.06 0.16
N VAL A 15 -15.87 -1.24 0.50
CA VAL A 15 -15.24 -1.76 1.72
C VAL A 15 -13.71 -1.61 1.65
N LEU A 16 -13.09 -1.95 0.52
CA LEU A 16 -11.65 -1.80 0.33
C LEU A 16 -11.27 -0.32 0.29
N GLN A 17 -12.04 0.50 -0.41
CA GLN A 17 -11.85 1.95 -0.47
C GLN A 17 -11.87 2.57 0.94
N GLN A 18 -12.82 2.17 1.80
CA GLN A 18 -12.88 2.63 3.18
C GLN A 18 -11.66 2.19 4.00
N ARG A 19 -11.20 0.94 3.82
CA ARG A 19 -10.01 0.43 4.51
C ARG A 19 -8.74 1.17 4.08
N ILE A 20 -8.58 1.43 2.78
CA ILE A 20 -7.46 2.22 2.24
C ILE A 20 -7.47 3.62 2.80
N ARG A 21 -8.62 4.30 2.77
CA ARG A 21 -8.79 5.64 3.35
C ARG A 21 -8.41 5.65 4.82
N PHE A 22 -8.91 4.69 5.59
CA PHE A 22 -8.62 4.60 7.03
C PHE A 22 -7.11 4.49 7.29
N VAL A 23 -6.39 3.65 6.54
CA VAL A 23 -4.95 3.53 6.72
C VAL A 23 -4.25 4.84 6.35
N LEU A 24 -4.56 5.44 5.19
CA LEU A 24 -3.96 6.70 4.74
C LEU A 24 -4.14 7.84 5.76
N GLU A 25 -5.33 7.96 6.34
CA GLU A 25 -5.65 8.99 7.34
C GLU A 25 -4.92 8.79 8.68
N GLN A 26 -4.50 7.55 8.99
CA GLN A 26 -3.75 7.21 10.21
C GLN A 26 -2.24 7.25 10.04
N LEU A 27 -1.73 7.37 8.81
CA LEU A 27 -0.29 7.47 8.57
C LEU A 27 0.27 8.75 9.23
N PRO A 28 1.54 8.75 9.66
CA PRO A 28 2.20 9.95 10.14
C PRO A 28 2.14 11.10 9.11
N PRO A 29 2.03 12.37 9.55
CA PRO A 29 1.88 13.50 8.63
C PRO A 29 2.99 13.61 7.58
N ASP A 30 4.23 13.30 7.93
CA ASP A 30 5.37 13.27 7.00
C ASP A 30 5.22 12.20 5.92
N VAL A 31 4.70 11.02 6.25
CA VAL A 31 4.40 9.96 5.28
C VAL A 31 3.24 10.38 4.37
N GLN A 32 2.18 10.97 4.92
CA GLN A 32 1.07 11.50 4.13
C GLN A 32 1.56 12.57 3.12
N GLN A 33 2.43 13.49 3.56
CA GLN A 33 2.99 14.53 2.71
C GLN A 33 3.93 13.98 1.64
N ASP A 34 4.76 12.97 1.96
CA ASP A 34 5.61 12.31 0.96
C ASP A 34 4.79 11.65 -0.16
N PHE A 35 3.67 11.01 0.18
CA PHE A 35 2.74 10.45 -0.82
C PHE A 35 2.06 11.55 -1.65
N LEU A 36 1.51 12.59 -1.01
CA LEU A 36 0.78 13.66 -1.69
C LEU A 36 1.67 14.51 -2.62
N HIS A 37 2.95 14.65 -2.31
CA HIS A 37 3.89 15.45 -3.11
C HIS A 37 4.66 14.63 -4.16
N ASP A 38 4.68 13.29 -4.08
CA ASP A 38 5.29 12.45 -5.10
C ASP A 38 4.26 11.98 -6.13
N GLN A 39 4.29 12.60 -7.31
CA GLN A 39 3.41 12.23 -8.44
C GLN A 39 3.57 10.78 -8.91
N ARG A 40 4.62 10.08 -8.49
CA ARG A 40 4.85 8.67 -8.81
C ARG A 40 4.18 7.72 -7.83
N PHE A 41 3.76 8.22 -6.66
CA PHE A 41 2.97 7.43 -5.73
C PHE A 41 1.54 7.28 -6.26
N GLY A 42 1.08 6.05 -6.30
CA GLY A 42 -0.26 5.70 -6.76
C GLY A 42 -0.77 4.48 -6.03
N VAL A 43 -2.08 4.31 -5.99
CA VAL A 43 -2.71 3.11 -5.45
C VAL A 43 -3.71 2.63 -6.48
N THR A 44 -3.61 1.36 -6.84
CA THR A 44 -4.50 0.76 -7.83
C THR A 44 -4.86 -0.66 -7.43
N ILE A 45 -5.86 -1.21 -8.10
CA ILE A 45 -6.37 -2.53 -7.83
C ILE A 45 -5.68 -3.57 -8.71
N ASP A 46 -5.41 -4.75 -8.13
CA ASP A 46 -5.05 -5.94 -8.90
C ASP A 46 -6.30 -6.43 -9.63
N ASN A 47 -6.42 -6.10 -10.91
CA ASN A 47 -7.50 -6.51 -11.79
C ASN A 47 -7.06 -7.63 -12.75
N TYR A 48 -6.04 -8.42 -12.40
CA TYR A 48 -5.63 -9.54 -13.24
C TYR A 48 -6.78 -10.54 -13.44
N GLU A 49 -7.21 -10.70 -14.70
CA GLU A 49 -8.16 -11.70 -15.13
C GLU A 49 -7.47 -12.73 -16.05
N PRO A 50 -7.53 -14.04 -15.72
CA PRO A 50 -7.02 -15.09 -16.60
C PRO A 50 -7.71 -15.05 -17.98
N GLY A 51 -6.94 -14.79 -19.04
CA GLY A 51 -7.44 -14.70 -20.42
C GLY A 51 -7.67 -13.28 -20.94
N THR A 52 -7.90 -12.30 -20.07
CA THR A 52 -8.05 -10.87 -20.42
C THR A 52 -6.74 -10.09 -20.23
N GLY A 53 -5.87 -10.55 -19.32
CA GLY A 53 -4.58 -9.93 -19.02
C GLY A 53 -4.66 -8.93 -17.85
N TRP A 54 -3.59 -8.15 -17.67
CA TRP A 54 -3.51 -7.09 -16.65
C TRP A 54 -3.53 -5.73 -17.33
N SER A 55 -4.37 -4.80 -16.86
CA SER A 55 -4.34 -3.39 -17.30
C SER A 55 -3.76 -2.50 -16.20
N PHE A 56 -2.44 -2.44 -16.14
CA PHE A 56 -1.72 -1.51 -15.27
C PHE A 56 -1.13 -0.37 -16.10
N LEU A 57 -1.66 0.85 -15.91
CA LEU A 57 -1.00 2.05 -16.40
C LEU A 57 0.16 2.37 -15.44
N MET A 58 1.36 1.87 -15.73
CA MET A 58 2.57 2.32 -15.02
C MET A 58 2.81 3.80 -15.36
N PRO A 59 2.88 4.73 -14.41
CA PRO A 59 3.55 6.00 -14.67
C PRO A 59 4.99 5.72 -15.10
N THR A 60 5.51 6.53 -16.02
CA THR A 60 6.83 6.35 -16.63
C THR A 60 7.89 6.08 -15.56
N PRO A 61 8.70 5.00 -15.67
CA PRO A 61 9.77 4.73 -14.72
C PRO A 61 10.68 5.95 -14.59
N GLY A 62 11.02 6.31 -13.35
CA GLY A 62 12.07 7.29 -13.10
C GLY A 62 13.44 6.77 -13.54
N PRO A 63 14.51 7.57 -13.39
CA PRO A 63 15.88 7.11 -13.63
C PRO A 63 16.15 5.77 -12.92
N PRO A 64 16.97 4.87 -13.50
CA PRO A 64 17.30 3.58 -12.91
C PRO A 64 17.77 3.76 -11.45
N GLY A 65 17.15 3.01 -10.54
CA GLY A 65 17.37 3.13 -9.08
C GLY A 65 16.19 3.71 -8.30
N ASN A 66 15.16 4.23 -8.98
CA ASN A 66 13.89 4.61 -8.34
C ASN A 66 12.81 3.57 -8.68
N GLY A 67 12.57 2.63 -7.77
CA GLY A 67 11.48 1.65 -7.89
C GLY A 67 10.11 2.33 -8.11
N SER A 68 9.19 1.61 -8.76
CA SER A 68 7.80 2.08 -8.88
C SER A 68 7.20 2.28 -7.48
N ARG A 69 6.55 3.43 -7.25
CA ARG A 69 5.87 3.75 -5.98
C ARG A 69 4.37 3.48 -6.06
N CYS A 70 3.95 2.67 -7.01
CA CYS A 70 2.54 2.33 -7.19
C CYS A 70 2.22 1.04 -6.44
N VAL A 71 1.26 1.13 -5.53
CA VAL A 71 0.80 0.04 -4.68
C VAL A 71 -0.39 -0.65 -5.34
N VAL A 72 -0.28 -1.97 -5.51
CA VAL A 72 -1.31 -2.80 -6.14
C VAL A 72 -2.00 -3.62 -5.07
N LEU A 73 -3.28 -3.35 -4.83
CA LEU A 73 -4.06 -4.03 -3.79
C LEU A 73 -5.06 -5.01 -4.39
N ARG A 74 -5.14 -6.20 -3.80
CA ARG A 74 -6.06 -7.24 -4.27
C ARG A 74 -7.49 -7.03 -3.78
N PRO A 75 -8.53 -7.23 -4.62
CA PRO A 75 -9.93 -7.12 -4.21
C PRO A 75 -10.30 -7.97 -2.97
N LYS A 76 -9.66 -9.14 -2.82
CA LYS A 76 -9.87 -10.05 -1.67
C LYS A 76 -9.59 -9.41 -0.31
N LEU A 77 -8.87 -8.29 -0.24
CA LEU A 77 -8.68 -7.54 0.99
C LEU A 77 -9.99 -6.94 1.53
N ALA A 78 -11.04 -6.84 0.71
CA ALA A 78 -12.38 -6.47 1.18
C ALA A 78 -13.01 -7.55 2.08
N SER A 79 -12.78 -8.83 1.79
CA SER A 79 -13.37 -9.96 2.53
C SER A 79 -12.48 -10.51 3.64
N ALA A 80 -11.20 -10.13 3.66
CA ALA A 80 -10.28 -10.48 4.74
C ALA A 80 -10.71 -9.84 6.08
N SER A 81 -10.17 -10.37 7.20
CA SER A 81 -10.36 -9.73 8.51
C SER A 81 -9.84 -8.29 8.47
N GLU A 82 -10.50 -7.42 9.23
CA GLU A 82 -10.21 -5.99 9.20
C GLU A 82 -8.76 -5.69 9.61
N GLU A 83 -8.28 -6.33 10.68
CA GLU A 83 -6.90 -6.20 11.17
C GLU A 83 -5.89 -6.64 10.10
N PHE A 84 -6.10 -7.80 9.48
CA PHE A 84 -5.20 -8.30 8.44
C PHE A 84 -5.19 -7.41 7.20
N ALA A 85 -6.37 -6.96 6.75
CA ALA A 85 -6.45 -6.09 5.57
C ALA A 85 -5.75 -4.75 5.81
N ARG A 86 -5.95 -4.13 6.99
CA ARG A 86 -5.29 -2.88 7.35
C ARG A 86 -3.77 -3.06 7.46
N TYR A 87 -3.31 -4.14 8.08
CA TYR A 87 -1.90 -4.51 8.10
C TYR A 87 -1.32 -4.64 6.69
N VAL A 88 -1.94 -5.41 5.80
CA VAL A 88 -1.43 -5.57 4.42
C VAL A 88 -1.38 -4.24 3.69
N ILE A 89 -2.42 -3.40 3.79
CA ILE A 89 -2.43 -2.08 3.15
C ILE A 89 -1.28 -1.20 3.70
N ALA A 90 -1.08 -1.18 5.02
CA ALA A 90 0.01 -0.43 5.64
C ALA A 90 1.38 -0.99 5.24
N HIS A 91 1.53 -2.31 5.12
CA HIS A 91 2.76 -2.98 4.67
C HIS A 91 3.14 -2.56 3.24
N GLU A 92 2.17 -2.56 2.32
CA GLU A 92 2.44 -2.12 0.94
C GLU A 92 2.77 -0.61 0.87
N PHE A 93 2.13 0.21 1.71
CA PHE A 93 2.51 1.62 1.85
C PHE A 93 3.92 1.79 2.43
N ALA A 94 4.34 0.91 3.34
CA ALA A 94 5.70 0.93 3.86
C ALA A 94 6.72 0.62 2.77
N HIS A 95 6.47 -0.37 1.91
CA HIS A 95 7.29 -0.61 0.71
C HIS A 95 7.41 0.63 -0.17
N ALA A 96 6.29 1.31 -0.42
CA ALA A 96 6.27 2.53 -1.22
C ALA A 96 7.02 3.70 -0.56
N PHE A 97 6.92 3.86 0.76
CA PHE A 97 7.62 4.91 1.52
C PHE A 97 9.13 4.66 1.60
N LEU A 98 9.52 3.43 1.91
CA LEU A 98 10.92 2.99 2.00
C LEU A 98 11.57 2.79 0.63
N ARG A 99 10.79 2.91 -0.47
CA ARG A 99 11.24 2.69 -1.85
C ARG A 99 11.84 1.28 -2.04
N ASN A 100 11.23 0.28 -1.38
CA ASN A 100 11.71 -1.10 -1.28
C ASN A 100 13.15 -1.21 -0.72
N GLY A 101 13.53 -0.27 0.16
CA GLY A 101 14.79 -0.29 0.90
C GLY A 101 14.60 -0.74 2.35
N GLY A 102 15.72 -0.81 3.06
CA GLY A 102 15.73 -1.08 4.50
C GLY A 102 15.30 0.12 5.36
N TRP A 103 15.21 -0.10 6.67
CA TRP A 103 14.89 0.93 7.66
C TRP A 103 15.79 0.84 8.89
N GLY A 104 16.60 1.88 9.13
CA GLY A 104 17.63 1.84 10.17
C GLY A 104 18.63 0.72 9.91
N GLU A 105 18.76 -0.21 10.86
CA GLU A 105 19.60 -1.40 10.76
C GLU A 105 18.90 -2.60 10.08
N ILE A 106 17.59 -2.49 9.79
CA ILE A 106 16.84 -3.57 9.15
C ILE A 106 17.09 -3.48 7.65
N THR A 107 17.94 -4.37 7.12
CA THR A 107 18.30 -4.39 5.69
C THR A 107 17.36 -5.24 4.84
N ASP A 108 16.66 -6.21 5.46
CA ASP A 108 15.66 -7.01 4.75
C ASP A 108 14.42 -6.17 4.46
N ILE A 109 13.98 -6.20 3.20
CA ILE A 109 12.93 -5.32 2.67
C ILE A 109 11.58 -5.63 3.30
N GLU A 110 11.26 -6.91 3.51
CA GLU A 110 9.98 -7.33 4.09
C GLU A 110 9.95 -7.07 5.59
N GLU A 111 11.06 -7.33 6.29
CA GLU A 111 11.17 -6.99 7.72
C GLU A 111 11.11 -5.48 7.95
N ALA A 112 11.72 -4.68 7.07
CA ALA A 112 11.67 -3.22 7.16
C ALA A 112 10.24 -2.70 6.94
N ALA A 113 9.50 -3.26 5.97
CA ALA A 113 8.11 -2.92 5.75
C ALA A 113 7.20 -3.35 6.91
N ASP A 114 7.40 -4.55 7.47
CA ASP A 114 6.68 -5.02 8.66
C ASP A 114 6.92 -4.07 9.85
N ALA A 115 8.18 -3.70 10.09
CA ALA A 115 8.56 -2.83 11.20
C ALA A 115 8.01 -1.41 11.01
N MET A 116 8.05 -0.89 9.78
CA MET A 116 7.49 0.43 9.44
C MET A 116 5.96 0.44 9.60
N ALA A 117 5.25 -0.57 9.08
CA ALA A 117 3.81 -0.70 9.25
C ALA A 117 3.42 -0.81 10.74
N ALA A 118 4.19 -1.57 11.53
CA ALA A 118 4.02 -1.64 12.97
C ALA A 118 4.23 -0.28 13.65
N SER A 119 5.21 0.51 13.22
CA SER A 119 5.46 1.86 13.74
C SER A 119 4.29 2.83 13.48
N TRP A 120 3.49 2.57 12.45
CA TRP A 120 2.26 3.29 12.13
C TRP A 120 1.01 2.75 12.87
N GLY A 121 1.16 1.75 13.74
CA GLY A 121 0.07 1.14 14.49
C GLY A 121 -0.62 -0.04 13.80
N PHE A 122 -0.03 -0.58 12.73
CA PHE A 122 -0.54 -1.74 11.99
C PHE A 122 0.44 -2.92 12.05
N PRO A 123 0.66 -3.53 13.23
CA PRO A 123 1.58 -4.66 13.35
C PRO A 123 1.07 -5.89 12.57
N ARG A 124 2.00 -6.72 12.10
CA ARG A 124 1.67 -8.02 11.51
C ARG A 124 0.82 -8.84 12.49
N PRO A 125 -0.39 -9.29 12.10
CA PRO A 125 -1.23 -10.12 12.95
C PRO A 125 -0.48 -11.40 13.32
N LYS A 126 -0.55 -11.81 14.58
CA LYS A 126 -0.03 -13.12 14.98
C LYS A 126 -0.81 -14.16 14.19
N ARG A 127 -0.09 -15.01 13.44
CA ARG A 127 -0.69 -16.24 12.89
C ARG A 127 -1.27 -16.99 14.09
N ASN A 128 -2.60 -17.10 14.16
CA ASN A 128 -3.18 -18.13 15.02
C ASN A 128 -2.64 -19.46 14.46
N PRO A 129 -1.95 -20.29 15.26
CA PRO A 129 -1.80 -21.68 14.87
C PRO A 129 -3.22 -22.22 14.71
N LEU A 130 -3.53 -22.69 13.51
CA LEU A 130 -4.72 -23.50 13.24
C LEU A 130 -4.72 -24.72 14.15
#